data_AF-A0A258TLR4-F1
#
_entry.id   AF-A0A258TLR4-F1
#
_cell.length_a   1.000
_cell.length_b   1.000
_cell.length_c   1.000
_cell.angle_alpha   90.00
_cell.angle_beta   90.00
_cell.angle_gamma   90.00
#
_symmetry.space_group_name_H-M   'P 1'
#
loop_
_entity.id
_entity.type
_entity.pdbx_description
1 polymer ?
#
loop_
_entity_poly.entity_id
_entity_poly.type
_entity_poly.pdbx_seq_one_letter_code
_entity_poly.pdbx_strand_id
1 'polypeptide(L)'
;DHPFQWGSKRTGPDLHRVGGKYSDDWHQIHLNNPRDLVPESIMPAYPWLNTAQVNPSEMAPKMRALRTVGVPYTDDEIAAAAEEVKGKTEMEALIAYLQVLGTHLK
;
A
#
# COMPACT_ATOMS: atom_id res chain seq x y z
N ASP A 1 5.28 9.16 8.79
CA ASP A 1 5.32 9.08 7.31
C ASP A 1 6.48 9.90 6.77
N HIS A 2 7.40 9.25 6.08
CA HIS A 2 8.58 9.89 5.48
C HIS A 2 8.59 9.61 3.98
N PRO A 3 8.13 10.54 3.12
CA PRO A 3 7.47 11.82 3.44
C PRO A 3 5.98 11.66 3.81
N PHE A 4 5.38 12.73 4.32
CA PHE A 4 3.93 12.78 4.61
C PHE A 4 3.08 12.59 3.34
N GLN A 5 1.92 11.95 3.47
CA GLN A 5 1.00 11.62 2.35
C GLN A 5 -0.28 12.47 2.34
N TRP A 6 -0.23 13.69 2.90
CA TRP A 6 -1.40 14.57 2.89
C TRP A 6 -1.61 15.13 1.50
N GLY A 7 -2.80 14.88 0.94
CA GLY A 7 -3.18 15.42 -0.35
C GLY A 7 -3.39 16.93 -0.29
N SER A 8 -2.99 17.62 -1.36
CA SER A 8 -3.33 19.04 -1.59
C SER A 8 -4.51 19.22 -2.54
N LYS A 9 -5.01 18.13 -3.14
CA LYS A 9 -6.14 18.08 -4.08
C LYS A 9 -6.91 16.78 -3.91
N ARG A 10 -8.20 16.80 -4.26
CA ARG A 10 -9.07 15.63 -4.31
C ARG A 10 -9.70 15.50 -5.70
N THR A 11 -9.08 14.67 -6.53
CA THR A 11 -9.71 14.19 -7.78
C THR A 11 -10.58 12.97 -7.49
N GLY A 12 -10.09 12.05 -6.65
CA GLY A 12 -10.87 11.02 -5.99
C GLY A 12 -11.13 11.35 -4.51
N PRO A 13 -11.83 10.47 -3.78
CA PRO A 13 -12.07 10.62 -2.34
C PRO A 13 -10.78 10.63 -1.51
N ASP A 14 -10.91 11.10 -0.27
CA ASP A 14 -9.84 11.03 0.72
C ASP A 14 -9.56 9.57 1.15
N LEU A 15 -8.28 9.22 1.31
CA LEU A 15 -7.86 7.86 1.67
C LEU A 15 -7.44 7.70 3.14
N HIS A 16 -7.44 8.75 3.96
CA HIS A 16 -6.83 8.73 5.29
C HIS A 16 -7.46 7.70 6.25
N ARG A 17 -8.69 7.24 5.98
CA ARG A 17 -9.45 6.29 6.81
C ARG A 17 -10.17 5.23 5.99
N VAL A 18 -9.49 4.63 5.02
CA VAL A 18 -10.07 3.55 4.19
C VAL A 18 -9.81 2.15 4.73
N GLY A 19 -8.92 2.00 5.71
CA GLY A 19 -8.62 0.70 6.31
C GLY A 19 -9.88 0.02 6.87
N GLY A 20 -10.15 -1.20 6.41
CA GLY A 20 -11.33 -1.99 6.79
C GLY A 20 -12.67 -1.50 6.21
N LYS A 21 -12.70 -0.41 5.42
CA LYS A 21 -13.95 0.11 4.82
C LYS A 21 -14.41 -0.73 3.63
N TYR A 22 -13.47 -1.24 2.85
CA TYR A 22 -13.71 -2.11 1.70
C TYR A 22 -12.90 -3.40 1.85
N SER A 23 -13.37 -4.49 1.25
CA SER A 23 -12.64 -5.76 1.25
C SER A 23 -11.42 -5.72 0.33
N ASP A 24 -10.49 -6.63 0.54
CA ASP A 24 -9.31 -6.80 -0.34
C ASP A 24 -9.74 -7.10 -1.78
N ASP A 25 -10.76 -7.94 -1.97
CA ASP A 25 -11.34 -8.23 -3.30
C ASP A 25 -11.90 -6.96 -3.96
N TRP A 26 -12.57 -6.09 -3.20
CA TRP A 26 -13.06 -4.82 -3.73
C TRP A 26 -11.90 -3.96 -4.19
N HIS A 27 -10.83 -3.86 -3.39
CA HIS A 27 -9.63 -3.12 -3.77
C HIS A 27 -8.96 -3.70 -5.00
N GLN A 28 -8.83 -5.03 -5.11
CA GLN A 28 -8.23 -5.68 -6.26
C GLN A 28 -9.01 -5.41 -7.55
N ILE A 29 -10.33 -5.59 -7.53
CA ILE A 29 -11.18 -5.34 -8.69
C ILE A 29 -11.16 -3.85 -9.05
N HIS A 30 -11.30 -2.95 -8.07
CA HIS A 30 -11.28 -1.52 -8.28
C HIS A 30 -9.95 -1.04 -8.86
N LEU A 31 -8.81 -1.51 -8.35
CA LEU A 31 -7.49 -1.13 -8.87
C LEU A 31 -7.25 -1.72 -10.26
N ASN A 32 -7.73 -2.95 -10.52
CA ASN A 32 -7.61 -3.57 -11.84
C ASN A 32 -8.38 -2.78 -12.91
N ASN A 33 -9.62 -2.39 -12.61
CA ASN A 33 -10.42 -1.51 -13.45
C ASN A 33 -11.52 -0.81 -12.61
N PRO A 34 -11.34 0.48 -12.26
CA PRO A 34 -12.27 1.19 -11.38
C PRO A 34 -13.71 1.24 -11.90
N ARG A 35 -13.89 1.23 -13.23
CA ARG A 35 -15.20 1.32 -13.88
C ARG A 35 -16.04 0.06 -13.76
N ASP A 36 -15.46 -1.06 -13.33
CA ASP A 36 -16.21 -2.31 -13.10
C ASP A 36 -17.04 -2.25 -11.82
N LEU A 37 -16.65 -1.41 -10.85
CA LEU A 37 -17.38 -1.21 -9.59
C LEU A 37 -18.02 0.17 -9.49
N VAL A 38 -17.42 1.18 -10.11
CA VAL A 38 -17.89 2.56 -10.12
C VAL A 38 -17.84 3.07 -11.57
N PRO A 39 -18.92 2.87 -12.37
CA PRO A 39 -18.91 3.14 -13.81
C PRO A 39 -18.47 4.55 -14.21
N GLU A 40 -18.77 5.54 -13.37
CA GLU A 40 -18.41 6.95 -13.54
C GLU A 40 -16.98 7.30 -13.07
N SER A 41 -16.21 6.32 -12.58
CA SER A 41 -14.87 6.57 -12.05
C SER A 41 -13.92 7.09 -13.13
N ILE A 42 -13.27 8.20 -12.81
CA ILE A 42 -12.20 8.80 -13.61
C ILE A 42 -10.81 8.31 -13.19
N MET A 43 -10.72 7.41 -12.20
CA MET A 43 -9.46 6.83 -11.77
C MET A 43 -8.88 5.95 -12.91
N PRO A 44 -7.57 6.06 -13.21
CA PRO A 44 -6.93 5.14 -14.15
C PRO A 44 -7.00 3.69 -13.68
N ALA A 45 -6.95 2.75 -14.62
CA ALA A 45 -6.79 1.33 -14.32
C ALA A 45 -5.31 1.01 -14.06
N TYR A 46 -5.03 0.15 -13.07
CA TYR A 46 -3.69 -0.29 -12.66
C TYR A 46 -3.50 -1.83 -12.77
N PRO A 47 -3.86 -2.48 -13.89
CA PRO A 47 -3.87 -3.95 -13.99
C PRO A 47 -2.48 -4.60 -13.89
N TRP A 48 -1.41 -3.85 -14.20
CA TRP A 48 -0.03 -4.35 -14.13
C TRP A 48 0.41 -4.72 -12.71
N LEU A 49 -0.23 -4.15 -11.69
CA LEU A 49 0.07 -4.48 -10.29
C LEU A 49 -0.16 -5.96 -9.96
N ASN A 50 -1.02 -6.66 -10.71
CA ASN A 50 -1.26 -8.09 -10.53
C ASN A 50 -0.07 -8.97 -10.95
N THR A 51 0.82 -8.46 -11.81
CA THR A 51 1.95 -9.23 -12.33
C THR A 51 3.31 -8.67 -11.88
N ALA A 52 3.38 -7.38 -11.57
CA ALA A 52 4.54 -6.76 -10.97
C ALA A 52 4.81 -7.35 -9.58
N GLN A 53 6.06 -7.74 -9.33
CA GLN A 53 6.50 -8.37 -8.08
C GLN A 53 7.19 -7.34 -7.20
N VAL A 54 6.96 -7.40 -5.89
CA VAL A 54 7.74 -6.64 -4.91
C VAL A 54 9.19 -7.15 -4.94
N ASN A 55 10.17 -6.24 -5.00
CA ASN A 55 11.58 -6.60 -4.92
C ASN A 55 12.02 -6.81 -3.47
N PRO A 56 12.27 -8.05 -3.01
CA PRO A 56 12.61 -8.32 -1.62
C PRO A 56 13.94 -7.70 -1.18
N SER A 57 14.87 -7.54 -2.13
CA SER A 57 16.21 -7.00 -1.84
C SER A 57 16.18 -5.53 -1.37
N GLU A 58 15.09 -4.81 -1.63
CA GLU A 58 14.93 -3.41 -1.27
C GLU A 58 14.36 -3.18 0.14
N MET A 59 13.79 -4.19 0.78
CA MET A 59 13.06 -4.00 2.04
C MET A 59 13.98 -3.62 3.19
N ALA A 60 15.02 -4.41 3.44
CA ALA A 60 15.97 -4.14 4.53
C ALA A 60 16.70 -2.78 4.37
N PRO A 61 17.19 -2.38 3.17
CA PRO A 61 17.70 -1.03 2.95
C PRO A 61 16.69 0.09 3.29
N LYS A 62 15.43 -0.04 2.86
CA LYS A 62 14.37 0.95 3.13
C LYS A 62 14.06 1.05 4.62
N MET A 63 13.90 -0.07 5.32
CA MET A 63 13.63 -0.09 6.76
C MET A 63 14.79 0.48 7.58
N ARG A 64 16.04 0.18 7.21
CA ARG A 64 17.22 0.81 7.84
C ARG A 64 17.24 2.32 7.63
N ALA A 65 16.92 2.80 6.43
CA ALA A 65 16.82 4.23 6.15
C ALA A 65 15.72 4.90 6.98
N LEU A 66 14.55 4.26 7.09
CA LEU A 66 13.44 4.72 7.95
C LEU A 66 13.84 4.73 9.44
N ARG A 67 14.62 3.75 9.88
CA ARG A 67 15.17 3.72 11.24
C ARG A 67 16.10 4.89 11.53
N THR A 68 16.95 5.27 10.57
CA THR A 68 17.82 6.45 10.69
C THR A 68 17.02 7.74 10.93
N VAL A 69 15.80 7.86 10.39
CA VAL A 69 14.93 9.02 10.59
C VAL A 69 13.91 8.85 11.73
N GLY A 70 14.10 7.84 12.58
CA GLY A 70 13.38 7.67 13.84
C GLY A 70 12.22 6.66 13.84
N VAL A 71 11.99 5.93 12.74
CA VAL A 71 10.98 4.84 12.73
C VAL A 71 11.52 3.64 13.52
N PRO A 72 10.83 3.12 14.55
CA PRO A 72 11.41 2.19 15.51
C PRO A 72 11.44 0.73 15.04
N TYR A 73 11.94 0.46 13.83
CA TYR A 73 12.14 -0.92 13.35
C TYR A 73 13.22 -1.65 14.14
N THR A 74 12.90 -2.86 14.57
CA THR A 74 13.80 -3.80 15.24
C THR A 74 14.73 -4.50 14.24
N ASP A 75 15.83 -5.09 14.73
CA ASP A 75 16.72 -5.86 13.88
C ASP A 75 16.04 -7.13 13.32
N ASP A 76 15.15 -7.75 14.11
CA ASP A 76 14.39 -8.93 13.70
C ASP A 76 13.42 -8.62 12.55
N GLU A 77 12.68 -7.51 12.64
CA GLU A 77 11.82 -7.05 11.54
C GLU A 77 12.62 -6.79 10.27
N ILE A 78 13.77 -6.11 10.38
CA ILE A 78 14.63 -5.83 9.21
C ILE A 78 15.19 -7.12 8.60
N ALA A 79 15.51 -8.12 9.42
CA ALA A 79 16.01 -9.41 8.97
C ALA A 79 14.92 -10.25 8.28
N ALA A 80 13.68 -10.19 8.76
CA ALA A 80 12.54 -10.93 8.22
C ALA A 80 11.94 -10.30 6.94
N ALA A 81 12.10 -8.99 6.75
CA ALA A 81 11.38 -8.20 5.75
C ALA A 81 11.44 -8.73 4.31
N ALA A 82 12.57 -9.29 3.88
CA ALA A 82 12.71 -9.83 2.53
C ALA A 82 11.86 -11.09 2.33
N GLU A 83 11.78 -11.96 3.34
CA GLU A 83 10.97 -13.18 3.23
C GLU A 83 9.48 -12.85 3.31
N GLU A 84 9.07 -11.86 4.10
CA GLU A 84 7.66 -11.44 4.24
C GLU A 84 7.03 -10.99 2.91
N VAL A 85 7.81 -10.32 2.05
CA VAL A 85 7.32 -9.80 0.75
C VAL A 85 7.61 -10.73 -0.43
N LYS A 86 8.24 -11.87 -0.19
CA LYS A 86 8.70 -12.76 -1.26
C LYS A 86 7.53 -13.37 -2.01
N GLY A 87 7.57 -13.23 -3.35
CA GLY A 87 6.51 -13.70 -4.23
C GLY A 87 5.21 -12.89 -4.14
N LYS A 88 5.22 -11.77 -3.40
CA LYS A 88 4.09 -10.84 -3.33
C LYS A 88 4.08 -9.94 -4.55
N THR A 89 2.88 -9.74 -5.08
CA THR A 89 2.62 -8.78 -6.14
C THR A 89 2.56 -7.36 -5.57
N GLU A 90 2.79 -6.36 -6.42
CA GLU A 90 2.59 -4.96 -6.04
C GLU A 90 1.10 -4.69 -5.70
N MET A 91 0.16 -5.44 -6.29
CA MET A 91 -1.26 -5.38 -5.94
C MET A 91 -1.49 -5.76 -4.47
N GLU A 92 -0.96 -6.91 -4.02
CA GLU A 92 -1.07 -7.34 -2.63
C GLU A 92 -0.43 -6.33 -1.67
N ALA A 93 0.73 -5.77 -2.04
CA ALA A 93 1.41 -4.77 -1.22
C ALA A 93 0.61 -3.47 -1.11
N LEU A 94 0.01 -2.99 -2.21
CA LEU A 94 -0.81 -1.78 -2.21
C LEU A 94 -2.11 -1.97 -1.42
N ILE A 95 -2.75 -3.14 -1.53
CA ILE A 95 -3.94 -3.48 -0.74
C ILE A 95 -3.59 -3.49 0.75
N ALA A 96 -2.49 -4.16 1.13
CA ALA A 96 -2.02 -4.18 2.53
C ALA A 96 -1.78 -2.76 3.07
N TYR A 97 -1.18 -1.87 2.26
CA TYR A 97 -1.01 -0.47 2.63
C TYR A 97 -2.36 0.24 2.85
N LEU A 98 -3.30 0.12 1.91
CA LEU A 98 -4.62 0.75 2.00
C LEU A 98 -5.41 0.26 3.23
N GLN A 99 -5.29 -1.03 3.57
CA GLN A 99 -5.98 -1.61 4.72
C GLN A 99 -5.49 -1.09 6.07
N VAL A 100 -4.29 -0.53 6.15
CA VAL A 100 -3.75 0.06 7.39
C VAL A 100 -4.12 1.53 7.55
N LEU A 101 -4.54 2.23 6.49
CA LEU A 101 -4.80 3.67 6.54
C LEU A 101 -5.93 4.05 7.52
N GLY A 102 -5.53 4.76 8.58
CA GLY A 102 -6.44 5.32 9.58
C GLY A 102 -6.84 4.38 10.71
N THR A 103 -6.33 3.15 10.75
CA THR A 103 -6.67 2.13 11.76
C THR A 103 -5.95 2.35 13.10
N HIS A 104 -4.83 3.07 13.09
CA HIS A 104 -4.05 3.39 14.31
C HIS A 104 -4.65 4.51 15.17
N LEU A 105 -5.68 5.20 14.67
CA LEU A 105 -6.43 6.21 15.44
C LEU A 105 -7.56 5.50 16.21
N LYS A 106 -7.43 5.43 17.54
CA LYS A 106 -8.54 5.09 18.44
C LYS A 106 -9.41 6.32 18.71
#